data_AF-A0A949FP71-F1
#
_entry.id   AF-A0A949FP71-F1
#
_cell.length_a   1.000
_cell.length_b   1.000
_cell.length_c   1.000
_cell.angle_alpha   90.00
_cell.angle_beta   90.00
_cell.angle_gamma   90.00
#
_symmetry.space_group_name_H-M   'P 1'
#
loop_
_entity.id
_entity.type
_entity.pdbx_description
1 polymer ?
#
loop_
_entity_poly.entity_id
_entity_poly.type
_entity_poly.pdbx_seq_one_letter_code
_entity_poly.pdbx_strand_id
1 'polypeptide(L)'
;MFLMFFVALEFSRVSMFRHTVEQALYEGARAGIVPGATANDVVNRTQAILRTVGIHRATVDCIPAVLTNTTPTVTVRIRMAL
;
A
#
# COMPACT_ATOMS: atom_id res chain seq x y z
N MET A 1 4.61 -20.44 28.65
CA MET A 1 3.72 -20.94 27.57
C MET A 1 2.75 -19.88 27.10
N PHE A 2 1.87 -19.33 27.93
CA PHE A 2 0.91 -18.27 27.55
C PHE A 2 1.54 -17.07 26.82
N LEU A 3 2.59 -16.46 27.37
CA LEU A 3 3.29 -15.32 26.74
C LEU A 3 3.90 -15.65 25.37
N MET A 4 4.39 -16.88 25.18
CA MET A 4 4.96 -17.34 23.90
C MET A 4 3.89 -17.35 22.80
N PHE A 5 2.64 -17.71 23.13
CA PHE A 5 1.52 -17.64 22.20
C PHE A 5 1.20 -16.22 21.79
N PHE A 6 1.17 -15.26 22.73
CA PHE A 6 0.97 -13.84 22.38
C PHE A 6 2.07 -13.33 21.45
N VAL A 7 3.33 -13.64 21.76
CA VAL A 7 4.46 -13.27 20.90
C VAL A 7 4.29 -13.84 19.49
N ALA A 8 3.93 -15.12 19.36
CA ALA A 8 3.69 -15.73 18.05
C ALA A 8 2.53 -15.07 17.27
N LEU A 9 1.44 -14.70 17.95
CA LEU A 9 0.31 -13.99 17.32
C LEU A 9 0.71 -12.58 16.85
N GLU A 10 1.50 -11.86 17.64
CA GLU A 10 2.01 -10.54 17.25
C GLU A 10 2.93 -10.63 16.03
N PHE A 11 3.86 -11.59 16.01
CA PHE A 11 4.72 -11.81 14.83
C PHE A 11 3.92 -12.19 13.59
N SER A 12 2.90 -13.04 13.74
CA SER A 12 2.00 -13.40 12.64
C SER A 12 1.27 -12.17 12.08
N ARG A 13 0.77 -11.29 12.96
CA ARG A 13 0.12 -10.04 12.55
C ARG A 13 1.07 -9.11 11.81
N VAL A 14 2.29 -8.92 12.32
CA VAL A 14 3.31 -8.09 11.65
C VAL A 14 3.65 -8.64 10.27
N SER A 15 3.78 -9.96 10.13
CA SER A 15 4.02 -10.61 8.84
C SER A 15 2.88 -10.35 7.85
N MET A 16 1.63 -10.53 8.29
CA MET A 16 0.44 -10.25 7.48
C MET A 16 0.38 -8.78 7.03
N PHE A 17 0.72 -7.83 7.91
CA PHE A 17 0.78 -6.42 7.56
C PHE A 17 1.80 -6.17 6.47
N ARG A 18 3.04 -6.67 6.59
CA ARG A 18 4.09 -6.48 5.58
C ARG A 18 3.66 -6.98 4.20
N HIS A 19 3.13 -8.21 4.13
CA HIS A 19 2.65 -8.79 2.88
C HIS A 19 1.52 -7.93 2.26
N THR A 20 0.62 -7.41 3.09
CA THR A 20 -0.48 -6.58 2.60
C THR A 20 0.02 -5.23 2.08
N VAL A 21 1.04 -4.64 2.70
CA VAL A 21 1.67 -3.41 2.19
C VAL A 21 2.32 -3.67 0.82
N GLU A 22 3.05 -4.76 0.66
CA GLU A 22 3.67 -5.15 -0.62
C GLU A 22 2.61 -5.36 -1.72
N GLN A 23 1.51 -6.05 -1.38
CA GLN A 23 0.37 -6.20 -2.28
C GLN A 23 -0.29 -4.86 -2.63
N ALA A 24 -0.44 -3.95 -1.66
CA ALA A 24 -1.03 -2.64 -1.87
C ALA A 24 -0.16 -1.73 -2.75
N LEU A 25 1.17 -1.84 -2.63
CA LEU A 25 2.13 -1.18 -3.51
C LEU A 25 1.98 -1.68 -4.95
N TYR A 26 1.96 -3.01 -5.13
CA TYR A 26 1.83 -3.63 -6.44
C TYR A 26 0.52 -3.24 -7.12
N GLU A 27 -0.61 -3.39 -6.42
CA GLU A 27 -1.93 -3.05 -6.96
C GLU A 27 -2.11 -1.54 -7.20
N GLY A 28 -1.49 -0.70 -6.36
CA GLY A 28 -1.43 0.74 -6.58
C GLY A 28 -0.69 1.09 -7.86
N ALA A 29 0.51 0.53 -8.05
CA ALA A 29 1.29 0.74 -9.26
C ALA A 29 0.54 0.23 -10.50
N ARG A 30 -0.11 -0.93 -10.38
CA ARG A 30 -0.94 -1.52 -11.44
C ARG A 30 -2.11 -0.61 -11.84
N ALA A 31 -2.72 0.08 -10.88
CA ALA A 31 -3.79 1.04 -11.19
C ALA A 31 -3.25 2.27 -11.95
N GLY A 32 -2.00 2.68 -11.69
CA GLY A 32 -1.40 3.89 -12.28
C GLY A 32 -0.82 3.71 -13.68
N ILE A 33 -0.50 2.48 -14.10
CA ILE A 33 0.04 2.21 -15.45
C ILE A 33 -1.03 2.19 -16.55
N VAL A 34 -2.31 2.23 -16.18
CA VAL A 34 -3.41 2.21 -17.15
C VAL A 34 -3.51 3.59 -17.83
N PRO A 35 -3.57 3.67 -19.17
CA PRO A 35 -3.77 4.94 -19.86
C PRO A 35 -5.03 5.66 -19.36
N GLY A 36 -4.90 6.94 -19.02
CA GLY A 36 -5.99 7.74 -18.44
C GLY A 36 -6.20 7.59 -16.93
N ALA A 37 -5.42 6.74 -16.24
CA ALA A 37 -5.45 6.69 -14.77
C ALA A 37 -4.85 7.96 -14.16
N THR A 38 -5.41 8.37 -13.01
CA THR A 38 -4.95 9.54 -12.26
C THR A 38 -4.16 9.14 -11.02
N ALA A 39 -3.34 10.05 -10.49
CA ALA A 39 -2.63 9.82 -9.23
C ALA A 39 -3.61 9.57 -8.06
N ASN A 40 -4.82 10.13 -8.11
CA ASN A 40 -5.87 9.86 -7.12
C ASN A 40 -6.37 8.42 -7.21
N ASP A 41 -6.48 7.84 -8.40
CA ASP A 41 -6.91 6.43 -8.56
C ASP A 41 -5.91 5.47 -7.91
N VAL A 42 -4.62 5.75 -8.09
CA VAL A 42 -3.52 5.02 -7.44
C VAL A 42 -3.65 5.10 -5.92
N VAL A 43 -3.76 6.32 -5.38
CA VAL A 43 -3.88 6.55 -3.94
C VAL A 43 -5.12 5.87 -3.37
N ASN A 44 -6.28 6.03 -4.02
CA ASN A 44 -7.53 5.42 -3.59
C ASN A 44 -7.47 3.89 -3.60
N ARG A 45 -6.89 3.29 -4.65
CA ARG A 45 -6.73 1.84 -4.76
C ARG A 45 -5.81 1.29 -3.68
N THR A 46 -4.65 1.92 -3.46
CA THR A 46 -3.71 1.51 -2.42
C THR A 46 -4.33 1.67 -1.03
N GLN A 47 -5.02 2.78 -0.75
CA GLN A 47 -5.70 3.00 0.52
C GLN A 47 -6.83 1.99 0.76
N ALA A 48 -7.59 1.62 -0.29
CA ALA A 48 -8.63 0.61 -0.18
C ALA A 48 -8.07 -0.74 0.30
N ILE A 49 -6.91 -1.15 -0.22
CA ILE A 49 -6.24 -2.39 0.18
C ILE A 49 -5.68 -2.28 1.60
N LEU A 50 -5.05 -1.16 1.96
CA LEU A 50 -4.54 -0.97 3.33
C LEU A 50 -5.67 -1.00 4.38
N ARG A 51 -6.84 -0.49 4.03
CA ARG A 51 -8.01 -0.49 4.93
C ARG A 51 -8.56 -1.90 5.20
N THR A 52 -8.37 -2.88 4.31
CA THR A 52 -8.89 -4.25 4.54
C THR A 52 -8.21 -4.94 5.72
N VAL A 53 -6.98 -4.52 6.07
CA VAL A 53 -6.20 -5.06 7.19
C VAL A 53 -6.12 -4.09 8.38
N GLY A 54 -6.97 -3.05 8.39
CA GLY A 54 -7.05 -2.11 9.52
C GLY A 54 -5.95 -1.05 9.54
N ILE A 55 -5.17 -0.88 8.46
CA ILE A 55 -4.14 0.16 8.40
C ILE A 55 -4.80 1.48 7.97
N HIS A 56 -4.90 2.44 8.90
CA HIS A 56 -5.62 3.70 8.67
C HIS A 56 -4.72 4.93 8.66
N ARG A 57 -3.54 4.84 9.28
CA ARG A 57 -2.60 5.97 9.47
C ARG A 57 -1.40 5.90 8.51
N ALA A 58 -1.64 5.41 7.30
CA ALA A 58 -0.62 5.33 6.25
C ALA A 58 -0.76 6.49 5.28
N THR A 59 0.36 7.15 4.99
CA THR A 59 0.46 8.15 3.92
C THR A 59 0.85 7.44 2.63
N VAL A 60 0.02 7.58 1.60
CA VAL A 60 0.27 7.01 0.27
C VAL A 60 0.59 8.15 -0.69
N ASP A 61 1.75 8.07 -1.33
CA ASP A 61 2.19 9.04 -2.34
C ASP A 61 2.32 8.34 -3.70
N CYS A 62 1.88 9.03 -4.76
CA CYS A 62 2.13 8.65 -6.15
C CYS A 62 3.17 9.62 -6.75
N ILE A 63 4.23 9.07 -7.35
CA ILE A 63 5.30 9.84 -7.99
C ILE A 63 5.40 9.36 -9.44
N PRO A 64 5.24 10.25 -10.44
CA PRO A 64 4.93 11.67 -10.33
C PRO A 64 3.50 11.96 -9.83
N ALA A 65 3.28 13.15 -9.28
CA ALA A 65 1.99 13.58 -8.72
C ALA A 65 0.90 13.77 -9.78
N VAL A 66 1.29 13.92 -11.05
CA VAL A 66 0.38 13.97 -12.20
C VAL A 66 0.81 12.89 -13.17
N LEU A 67 -0.12 12.00 -13.49
CA LEU A 67 0.07 10.92 -14.47
C LEU A 67 -0.42 11.40 -15.83
N THR A 68 0.42 11.22 -16.85
CA THR A 68 0.12 11.49 -18.25
C THR A 68 0.42 10.25 -19.09
N ASN A 69 -0.13 10.18 -20.30
CA ASN A 69 0.17 9.09 -21.25
C ASN A 69 1.65 9.05 -21.69
N THR A 70 2.45 10.05 -21.32
CA THR A 70 3.88 10.13 -21.58
C THR A 70 4.74 9.82 -20.34
N THR A 71 4.11 9.50 -19.20
CA THR A 71 4.82 9.18 -17.96
C THR A 71 5.44 7.77 -18.08
N PRO A 72 6.78 7.62 -18.09
CA PRO A 72 7.40 6.33 -18.33
C PRO A 72 7.40 5.43 -17.09
N THR A 73 7.37 6.03 -15.90
CA THR A 73 7.51 5.32 -14.62
C THR A 73 6.54 5.87 -13.60
N VAL A 74 5.81 4.97 -12.94
CA VAL A 74 4.95 5.29 -11.79
C VAL A 74 5.54 4.62 -10.55
N THR A 75 5.80 5.42 -9.52
CA THR A 75 6.30 4.95 -8.22
C THR A 75 5.23 5.19 -7.18
N VAL A 76 4.82 4.13 -6.49
CA VAL A 76 3.94 4.21 -5.32
C VAL A 76 4.79 4.10 -4.07
N ARG A 77 4.59 5.01 -3.13
CA ARG A 77 5.29 5.03 -1.85
C ARG A 77 4.28 5.02 -0.73
N ILE A 78 4.49 4.16 0.25
CA ILE A 78 3.70 4.11 1.47
C ILE A 78 4.62 4.45 2.64
N ARG A 79 4.23 5.45 3.44
CA ARG A 79 4.90 5.85 4.67
C ARG A 79 3.97 5.59 5.84
N MET A 80 4.47 4.88 6.84
CA MET A 80 3.73 4.56 8.06
C MET A 80 4.57 4.96 9.27
N ALA A 81 3.95 5.55 10.28
CA ALA A 81 4.56 5.65 11.59
C ALA A 81 4.41 4.28 12.26
N LEU A 82 5.55 3.64 12.57
CA LEU A 82 5.60 2.40 13.33
C LEU A 82 5.48 2.71 14.83
#